data_AF-A0A761KUV0-F1
#
_entry.id   AF-A0A761KUV0-F1
#
_cell.length_a   1.000
_cell.length_b   1.000
_cell.length_c   1.000
_cell.angle_alpha   90.00
_cell.angle_beta   90.00
_cell.angle_gamma   90.00
#
_symmetry.space_group_name_H-M   'P 1'
#
loop_
_entity.id
_entity.type
_entity.pdbx_description
1 polymer ?
#
loop_
_entity_poly.entity_id
_entity_poly.type
_entity_poly.pdbx_seq_one_letter_code
_entity_poly.pdbx_strand_id
1 'polypeptide(L)'
;MKLKLNNVRLAFPSLFEAKTVNGEGDPRFSAVFLMSPKHPQLEEIRKAMKQVAKEKWGEKWESIYNQLEKKLNLCLHDGDEKAEYEGFPGNFFLNAANKARPAVLDRDRSPLIQADGRPYAGCYVNAVIDIWAQDNNFGKRINASLGGVQFLRDGDAFAGGGVASADDFDDISEGADAEALI
;
A
#
# COMPACT_ATOMS: atom_id res chain seq x y z
N MET A 1 -10.56 -11.24 -8.51
CA MET A 1 -11.06 -10.15 -9.37
C MET A 1 -9.99 -9.08 -9.52
N LYS A 2 -9.39 -9.01 -10.71
CA LYS A 2 -8.32 -8.06 -11.01
C LYS A 2 -8.86 -6.64 -11.20
N LEU A 3 -8.25 -5.67 -10.54
CA LEU A 3 -8.56 -4.25 -10.67
C LEU A 3 -7.28 -3.42 -10.79
N LYS A 4 -7.37 -2.34 -11.56
CA LYS A 4 -6.32 -1.30 -11.60
C LYS A 4 -6.80 -0.10 -10.79
N LEU A 5 -6.09 0.21 -9.72
CA LEU A 5 -6.24 1.45 -8.96
C LEU A 5 -5.41 2.54 -9.65
N ASN A 6 -5.98 3.72 -9.84
CA ASN A 6 -5.30 4.85 -10.47
C ASN A 6 -5.16 5.99 -9.47
N ASN A 7 -3.99 6.65 -9.45
CA ASN A 7 -3.72 7.84 -8.64
C ASN A 7 -4.06 7.66 -7.14
N VAL A 8 -3.57 6.59 -6.54
CA VAL A 8 -3.69 6.31 -5.10
C VAL A 8 -2.40 6.70 -4.39
N ARG A 9 -2.49 7.18 -3.14
CA ARG A 9 -1.29 7.56 -2.35
C ARG A 9 -0.73 6.32 -1.66
N LEU A 10 0.58 6.11 -1.80
CA LEU A 10 1.25 4.89 -1.34
C LEU A 10 1.66 5.01 0.13
N ALA A 11 1.33 4.01 0.94
CA ALA A 11 1.77 3.88 2.33
C ALA A 11 2.37 2.48 2.58
N PHE A 12 3.31 2.41 3.51
CA PHE A 12 4.00 1.18 3.94
C PHE A 12 4.47 0.25 2.80
N PRO A 13 5.19 0.76 1.79
CA PRO A 13 5.65 -0.09 0.68
C PRO A 13 6.72 -1.10 1.14
N SER A 14 6.45 -2.37 0.90
CA SER A 14 7.42 -3.48 0.94
C SER A 14 7.45 -4.14 -0.44
N LEU A 15 7.95 -3.40 -1.42
CA LEU A 15 7.83 -3.75 -2.85
C LEU A 15 9.06 -4.50 -3.39
N PHE A 16 10.24 -4.19 -2.86
CA PHE A 16 11.51 -4.75 -3.31
C PHE A 16 11.97 -5.94 -2.46
N GLU A 17 11.60 -5.92 -1.18
CA GLU A 17 11.90 -6.97 -0.21
C GLU A 17 10.61 -7.38 0.51
N ALA A 18 10.37 -8.68 0.60
CA ALA A 18 9.26 -9.23 1.33
C ALA A 18 9.52 -9.12 2.84
N LYS A 19 8.52 -8.69 3.61
CA LYS A 19 8.61 -8.53 5.07
C LYS A 19 7.52 -9.32 5.77
N THR A 20 7.78 -9.75 7.00
CA THR A 20 6.75 -10.28 7.88
C THR A 20 6.00 -9.12 8.53
N VAL A 21 4.74 -9.34 8.87
CA VAL A 21 3.96 -8.38 9.65
C VAL A 21 4.22 -8.71 11.12
N ASN A 22 4.79 -7.76 11.88
CA ASN A 22 5.12 -7.92 13.30
C ASN A 22 6.01 -9.13 13.65
N GLY A 23 6.84 -9.60 12.71
CA GLY A 23 7.71 -10.76 12.93
C GLY A 23 7.02 -12.12 12.77
N GLU A 24 5.72 -12.15 12.45
CA GLU A 24 4.94 -13.38 12.35
C GLU A 24 4.57 -13.73 10.90
N GLY A 25 4.44 -15.04 10.64
CA GLY A 25 4.00 -15.58 9.36
C GLY A 25 5.06 -15.55 8.25
N ASP A 26 4.62 -15.88 7.03
CA ASP A 26 5.50 -15.87 5.86
C ASP A 26 5.76 -14.44 5.38
N PRO A 27 7.01 -14.08 5.01
CA PRO A 27 7.32 -12.81 4.39
C PRO A 27 6.49 -12.56 3.13
N ARG A 28 5.99 -11.34 2.97
CA ARG A 28 5.21 -10.92 1.81
C ARG A 28 5.64 -9.55 1.31
N PHE A 29 5.50 -9.37 0.01
CA PHE A 29 5.46 -8.04 -0.58
C PHE A 29 4.11 -7.41 -0.24
N SER A 30 4.10 -6.14 0.09
CA SER A 30 2.89 -5.45 0.50
C SER A 30 2.93 -3.96 0.19
N ALA A 31 1.74 -3.38 0.11
CA ALA A 31 1.54 -1.95 0.01
C ALA A 31 0.14 -1.59 0.55
N VAL A 32 0.03 -0.37 1.04
CA VAL A 32 -1.24 0.25 1.41
C VAL A 32 -1.54 1.40 0.46
N PHE A 33 -2.78 1.48 0.01
CA PHE A 33 -3.23 2.48 -0.95
C PHE A 33 -4.30 3.36 -0.33
N LEU A 34 -3.97 4.63 -0.12
CA LEU A 34 -4.86 5.64 0.44
C LEU A 34 -5.69 6.29 -0.66
N MET A 35 -6.97 6.51 -0.35
CA MET A 35 -7.97 7.09 -1.24
C MET A 35 -8.88 8.04 -0.46
N SER A 36 -9.07 9.27 -0.94
CA SER A 36 -10.05 10.16 -0.33
C SER A 36 -11.48 9.60 -0.46
N PRO A 37 -12.43 10.02 0.39
CA PRO A 37 -13.84 9.64 0.25
C PRO A 37 -14.48 10.00 -1.09
N LYS A 38 -13.86 10.92 -1.84
CA LYS A 38 -14.29 11.36 -3.19
C LYS A 38 -13.57 10.61 -4.32
N HIS A 39 -12.70 9.64 -4.01
CA HIS A 39 -11.94 8.91 -5.02
C HIS A 39 -12.89 8.12 -5.95
N PRO A 40 -12.78 8.27 -7.28
CA PRO A 40 -13.79 7.77 -8.22
C PRO A 40 -13.92 6.25 -8.25
N GLN A 41 -12.88 5.52 -7.82
CA GLN A 41 -12.86 4.06 -7.84
C GLN A 41 -13.33 3.40 -6.54
N LEU A 42 -13.73 4.17 -5.50
CA LEU A 42 -14.18 3.55 -4.25
C LEU A 42 -15.40 2.65 -4.46
N GLU A 43 -16.38 3.10 -5.25
CA GLU A 43 -17.57 2.31 -5.54
C GLU A 43 -17.27 1.08 -6.40
N GLU A 44 -16.31 1.17 -7.32
CA GLU A 44 -15.83 0.03 -8.10
C GLU A 44 -15.20 -1.05 -7.20
N ILE A 45 -14.36 -0.64 -6.25
CA ILE A 45 -13.73 -1.53 -5.28
C ILE A 45 -14.77 -2.19 -4.37
N ARG A 46 -15.73 -1.41 -3.84
CA ARG A 46 -16.83 -1.95 -3.01
C ARG A 46 -17.66 -2.96 -3.77
N LYS A 47 -18.00 -2.69 -5.03
CA LYS A 47 -18.71 -3.63 -5.91
C LYS A 47 -17.90 -4.90 -6.13
N ALA A 48 -16.60 -4.79 -6.42
CA ALA A 48 -15.73 -5.95 -6.60
C ALA A 48 -15.65 -6.83 -5.34
N MET A 49 -15.52 -6.22 -4.15
CA MET A 49 -15.56 -6.97 -2.88
C MET A 49 -16.89 -7.71 -2.70
N LYS A 50 -18.02 -7.05 -2.93
CA LYS A 50 -19.35 -7.69 -2.82
C LYS A 50 -19.53 -8.80 -3.86
N GLN A 51 -19.01 -8.62 -5.07
CA GLN A 51 -19.07 -9.62 -6.13
C GLN A 51 -18.29 -10.88 -5.77
N VAL A 52 -17.04 -10.75 -5.29
CA VAL A 52 -16.26 -11.94 -4.87
C VAL A 52 -16.87 -12.62 -3.65
N ALA A 53 -17.51 -11.86 -2.76
CA ALA A 53 -18.27 -12.41 -1.64
C ALA A 53 -19.44 -13.25 -2.13
N LYS A 54 -20.23 -12.71 -3.07
CA LYS A 54 -21.37 -13.38 -3.67
C LYS A 54 -20.97 -14.66 -4.40
N GLU A 55 -19.89 -14.60 -5.19
CA GLU A 55 -19.34 -15.76 -5.89
C GLU A 55 -18.87 -16.85 -4.93
N LYS A 56 -18.28 -16.47 -3.78
CA LYS A 56 -17.73 -17.43 -2.81
C LYS A 56 -18.78 -18.04 -1.90
N TRP A 57 -19.76 -17.26 -1.44
CA TRP A 57 -20.67 -17.66 -0.37
C TRP A 57 -22.15 -17.76 -0.77
N GLY A 58 -22.47 -17.52 -2.05
CA GLY A 58 -23.83 -17.67 -2.57
C GLY A 58 -24.83 -16.83 -1.77
N GLU A 59 -25.99 -17.38 -1.46
CA GLU A 59 -27.09 -16.67 -0.75
C GLU A 59 -26.69 -16.11 0.62
N LYS A 60 -25.67 -16.68 1.27
CA LYS A 60 -25.21 -16.25 2.61
C LYS A 60 -24.24 -15.07 2.56
N TRP A 61 -23.91 -14.57 1.37
CA TRP A 61 -22.84 -13.58 1.20
C TRP A 61 -23.07 -12.30 1.99
N GLU A 62 -24.29 -11.77 2.05
CA GLU A 62 -24.56 -10.50 2.75
C GLU A 62 -24.30 -10.61 4.26
N SER A 63 -24.81 -11.68 4.89
CA SER A 63 -24.62 -11.93 6.31
C SER A 63 -23.13 -12.10 6.64
N ILE A 64 -22.39 -12.86 5.81
CA ILE A 64 -20.95 -13.03 5.99
C ILE A 64 -20.21 -11.72 5.77
N TYR A 65 -20.50 -10.99 4.68
CA TYR A 65 -19.86 -9.71 4.36
C TYR A 65 -20.01 -8.70 5.51
N ASN A 66 -21.22 -8.55 6.05
CA ASN A 66 -21.48 -7.64 7.17
C ASN A 66 -20.71 -8.05 8.44
N GLN A 67 -20.50 -9.35 8.67
CA GLN A 67 -19.64 -9.81 9.77
C GLN A 67 -18.15 -9.53 9.50
N LEU A 68 -17.70 -9.65 8.24
CA LEU A 68 -16.32 -9.33 7.87
C LEU A 68 -16.02 -7.84 8.02
N GLU A 69 -16.95 -6.98 7.65
CA GLU A 69 -16.84 -5.53 7.82
C GLU A 69 -16.66 -5.16 9.30
N LYS A 70 -17.54 -5.67 10.18
CA LYS A 70 -17.45 -5.45 11.64
C LYS A 70 -16.17 -5.98 12.29
N LYS A 71 -15.56 -7.02 11.69
CA LYS A 71 -14.32 -7.64 12.18
C LYS A 71 -13.06 -7.07 11.51
N LEU A 72 -13.19 -6.06 10.66
CA LEU A 72 -12.08 -5.50 9.88
C LEU A 72 -11.34 -6.59 9.06
N ASN A 73 -12.11 -7.53 8.51
CA ASN A 73 -11.63 -8.64 7.69
C ASN A 73 -11.85 -8.42 6.18
N LEU A 74 -12.09 -7.17 5.79
CA LEU A 74 -12.08 -6.71 4.40
C LEU A 74 -10.67 -6.20 4.04
N CYS A 75 -10.44 -5.88 2.77
CA CYS A 75 -9.17 -5.28 2.33
C CYS A 75 -9.23 -3.76 2.25
N LEU A 76 -10.43 -3.17 2.20
CA LEU A 76 -10.68 -1.73 2.24
C LEU A 76 -11.22 -1.34 3.63
N HIS A 77 -10.62 -0.32 4.24
CA HIS A 77 -10.91 0.11 5.61
C HIS A 77 -11.05 1.63 5.70
N ASP A 78 -11.69 2.09 6.76
CA ASP A 78 -11.68 3.49 7.18
C ASP A 78 -10.31 3.83 7.80
N GLY A 79 -9.68 4.90 7.33
CA GLY A 79 -8.36 5.36 7.78
C GLY A 79 -8.35 5.93 9.18
N ASP A 80 -9.50 6.28 9.76
CA ASP A 80 -9.57 6.69 11.16
C ASP A 80 -9.18 5.56 12.13
N GLU A 81 -9.19 4.29 11.68
CA GLU A 81 -8.64 3.12 12.41
C GLU A 81 -7.10 3.16 12.56
N LYS A 82 -6.44 4.08 11.86
CA LYS A 82 -4.98 4.28 11.81
C LYS A 82 -4.64 5.77 11.94
N ALA A 83 -5.39 6.47 12.80
CA ALA A 83 -5.31 7.92 12.94
C ALA A 83 -3.92 8.44 13.35
N GLU A 84 -3.07 7.59 13.91
CA GLU A 84 -1.68 7.91 14.25
C GLU A 84 -0.76 8.06 13.03
N TYR A 85 -1.17 7.56 11.87
CA TYR A 85 -0.37 7.59 10.65
C TYR A 85 -0.80 8.71 9.71
N GLU A 86 0.18 9.46 9.21
CA GLU A 86 -0.06 10.55 8.28
C GLU A 86 -0.81 10.07 7.02
N GLY A 87 -1.79 10.86 6.58
CA GLY A 87 -2.59 10.58 5.40
C GLY A 87 -3.73 9.58 5.59
N PHE A 88 -3.81 8.90 6.74
CA PHE A 88 -4.92 7.98 7.05
C PHE A 88 -6.20 8.70 7.55
N PRO A 89 -6.15 9.64 8.51
CA PRO A 89 -7.34 10.33 8.98
C PRO A 89 -8.23 10.88 7.87
N GLY A 90 -9.53 10.61 7.94
CA GLY A 90 -10.54 11.04 6.97
C GLY A 90 -10.42 10.45 5.55
N ASN A 91 -9.54 9.47 5.34
CA ASN A 91 -9.35 8.76 4.07
C ASN A 91 -9.70 7.27 4.22
N PHE A 92 -9.85 6.56 3.11
CA PHE A 92 -9.91 5.10 3.09
C PHE A 92 -8.54 4.52 2.75
N PHE A 93 -8.26 3.31 3.23
CA PHE A 93 -7.05 2.59 2.85
C PHE A 93 -7.34 1.17 2.40
N LEU A 94 -6.62 0.73 1.37
CA LEU A 94 -6.67 -0.64 0.86
C LEU A 94 -5.34 -1.35 1.11
N ASN A 95 -5.39 -2.46 1.84
CA ASN A 95 -4.24 -3.34 2.07
C ASN A 95 -4.13 -4.37 0.95
N ALA A 96 -2.97 -4.46 0.31
CA ALA A 96 -2.66 -5.52 -0.64
C ALA A 96 -1.33 -6.20 -0.31
N ALA A 97 -1.29 -7.53 -0.39
CA ALA A 97 -0.08 -8.30 -0.12
C ALA A 97 0.01 -9.55 -0.99
N ASN A 98 1.23 -9.98 -1.34
CA ASN A 98 1.47 -11.18 -2.14
C ASN A 98 2.80 -11.84 -1.75
N LYS A 99 2.89 -13.16 -1.92
CA LYS A 99 4.18 -13.88 -1.81
C LYS A 99 5.02 -13.66 -3.06
N ALA A 100 4.37 -13.60 -4.23
CA ALA A 100 5.06 -13.30 -5.47
C ALA A 100 5.46 -11.83 -5.52
N ARG A 101 6.66 -11.56 -6.02
CA ARG A 101 7.18 -10.20 -6.18
C ARG A 101 6.31 -9.41 -7.17
N PRO A 102 5.84 -8.20 -6.81
CA PRO A 102 5.06 -7.38 -7.72
C PRO A 102 5.96 -6.77 -8.81
N ALA A 103 5.37 -6.43 -9.95
CA ALA A 103 6.04 -5.53 -10.89
C ALA A 103 6.16 -4.14 -10.26
N VAL A 104 7.34 -3.54 -10.27
CA VAL A 104 7.56 -2.17 -9.81
C VAL A 104 8.09 -1.37 -10.99
N LEU A 105 7.30 -0.41 -11.46
CA LEU A 105 7.51 0.25 -12.75
C LEU A 105 7.54 1.76 -12.62
N ASP A 106 8.26 2.41 -13.51
CA ASP A 106 8.21 3.85 -13.69
C ASP A 106 7.05 4.27 -14.64
N ARG A 107 6.90 5.57 -14.83
CA ARG A 107 5.87 6.20 -15.67
C ARG A 107 5.89 5.66 -17.11
N ASP A 108 7.07 5.39 -17.65
CA ASP A 108 7.28 4.85 -19.00
C ASP A 108 7.16 3.31 -19.08
N ARG A 109 6.90 2.64 -17.95
CA ARG A 109 6.85 1.18 -17.75
C ARG A 109 8.21 0.49 -17.74
N SER A 110 9.31 1.22 -17.64
CA SER A 110 10.61 0.63 -17.29
C SER A 110 10.55 0.02 -15.88
N PRO A 111 11.25 -1.11 -15.65
CA PRO A 111 11.33 -1.69 -14.31
C PRO A 111 12.20 -0.82 -13.40
N LEU A 112 11.76 -0.68 -12.14
CA LEU A 112 12.50 0.02 -11.09
C LEU A 112 13.15 -0.98 -10.12
N ILE A 113 14.26 -0.56 -9.54
CA ILE A 113 14.94 -1.19 -8.41
C ILE A 113 14.89 -0.27 -7.19
N GLN A 114 15.21 -0.81 -6.02
CA GLN A 114 15.17 -0.06 -4.78
C GLN A 114 16.07 1.19 -4.79
N ALA A 115 17.22 1.12 -5.48
CA ALA A 115 18.18 2.21 -5.57
C ALA A 115 17.66 3.42 -6.36
N ASP A 116 16.59 3.27 -7.15
CA ASP A 116 16.00 4.38 -7.91
C ASP A 116 15.23 5.37 -7.02
N GLY A 117 15.06 5.06 -5.73
CA GLY A 117 14.40 5.95 -4.75
C GLY A 117 12.88 6.09 -4.94
N ARG A 118 12.29 5.38 -5.90
CA ARG A 118 10.85 5.40 -6.16
C ARG A 118 10.30 4.02 -6.56
N PRO A 119 9.01 3.74 -6.31
CA PRO A 119 8.07 4.56 -5.54
C PRO A 119 8.37 4.53 -4.03
N TYR A 120 8.19 5.66 -3.34
CA TYR A 120 8.41 5.84 -1.90
C TYR A 120 7.09 6.07 -1.13
N ALA A 121 7.10 5.91 0.19
CA ALA A 121 5.92 6.17 1.01
C ALA A 121 5.53 7.66 0.94
N GLY A 122 4.29 7.95 0.57
CA GLY A 122 3.75 9.31 0.40
C GLY A 122 3.58 9.73 -1.07
N CYS A 123 4.27 9.07 -2.01
CA CYS A 123 4.08 9.33 -3.44
C CYS A 123 2.74 8.79 -3.96
N TYR A 124 2.42 9.13 -5.22
CA TYR A 124 1.22 8.64 -5.90
C TYR A 124 1.58 7.61 -6.95
N VAL A 125 0.74 6.57 -7.03
CA VAL A 125 0.97 5.41 -7.90
C VAL A 125 -0.33 4.97 -8.60
N ASN A 126 -0.17 4.19 -9.67
CA ASN A 126 -1.19 3.26 -10.10
C ASN A 126 -0.84 1.87 -9.57
N ALA A 127 -1.83 1.07 -9.19
CA ALA A 127 -1.61 -0.28 -8.68
C ALA A 127 -2.49 -1.30 -9.39
N VAL A 128 -1.97 -2.50 -9.59
CA VAL A 128 -2.75 -3.66 -10.03
C VAL A 128 -2.91 -4.58 -8.84
N ILE A 129 -4.15 -4.85 -8.49
CA ILE A 129 -4.53 -5.75 -7.40
C ILE A 129 -5.46 -6.85 -7.90
N ASP A 130 -5.56 -7.93 -7.15
CA ASP A 130 -6.58 -8.96 -7.35
C ASP A 130 -7.36 -9.17 -6.05
N ILE A 131 -8.63 -8.78 -6.03
CA ILE A 131 -9.52 -8.93 -4.87
C ILE A 131 -10.08 -10.35 -4.85
N TRP A 132 -10.01 -11.04 -3.71
CA TRP A 132 -10.48 -12.42 -3.59
C TRP A 132 -11.03 -12.73 -2.20
N ALA A 133 -11.95 -13.69 -2.14
CA ALA A 133 -12.55 -14.16 -0.89
C ALA A 133 -11.78 -15.37 -0.34
N GLN A 134 -11.28 -15.23 0.89
CA GLN A 134 -10.69 -16.30 1.66
C GLN A 134 -11.76 -17.03 2.45
N ASP A 135 -11.75 -18.37 2.40
CA ASP A 135 -12.51 -19.22 3.30
C ASP A 135 -11.71 -20.52 3.49
N ASN A 136 -10.90 -20.56 4.54
CA ASN A 136 -10.01 -21.67 4.86
C ASN A 136 -9.81 -21.76 6.40
N ASN A 137 -8.86 -22.58 6.84
CA ASN A 137 -8.57 -22.80 8.26
C ASN A 137 -8.16 -21.53 9.03
N PHE A 138 -7.75 -20.47 8.34
CA PHE A 138 -7.41 -19.16 8.93
C PHE A 138 -8.62 -18.21 8.96
N GLY A 139 -9.81 -18.71 8.66
CA GLY A 139 -11.06 -17.97 8.69
C GLY A 139 -11.44 -17.33 7.36
N LYS A 140 -12.51 -16.53 7.43
CA LYS A 140 -13.11 -15.84 6.29
C LYS A 140 -12.61 -14.40 6.20
N ARG A 141 -12.22 -13.96 5.01
CA ARG A 141 -11.77 -12.58 4.70
C ARG A 141 -12.08 -12.22 3.25
N ILE A 142 -12.05 -10.93 2.93
CA ILE A 142 -11.87 -10.46 1.55
C ILE A 142 -10.53 -9.75 1.52
N ASN A 143 -9.58 -10.30 0.76
CA ASN A 143 -8.21 -9.82 0.69
C ASN A 143 -7.95 -9.20 -0.70
N ALA A 144 -6.84 -8.46 -0.82
CA ALA A 144 -6.30 -8.07 -2.10
C ALA A 144 -4.87 -8.59 -2.26
N SER A 145 -4.61 -9.29 -3.37
CA SER A 145 -3.27 -9.68 -3.77
C SER A 145 -2.60 -8.53 -4.52
N LEU A 146 -1.37 -8.20 -4.16
CA LEU A 146 -0.57 -7.20 -4.87
C LEU A 146 0.01 -7.80 -6.16
N GLY A 147 -0.29 -7.19 -7.31
CA GLY A 147 0.22 -7.61 -8.61
C GLY A 147 1.30 -6.70 -9.17
N GLY A 148 1.17 -5.39 -8.98
CA GLY A 148 2.16 -4.42 -9.45
C GLY A 148 1.87 -2.99 -9.00
N VAL A 149 2.90 -2.17 -9.01
CA VAL A 149 2.86 -0.74 -8.69
C VAL A 149 3.61 0.02 -9.80
N GLN A 150 2.99 1.07 -10.29
CA GLN A 150 3.58 2.00 -11.25
C GLN A 150 3.66 3.38 -10.61
N PHE A 151 4.86 3.94 -10.50
CA PHE A 151 5.04 5.31 -10.06
C PHE A 151 4.29 6.28 -10.99
N LEU A 152 3.51 7.20 -10.41
CA LEU A 152 2.75 8.18 -11.16
C LEU A 152 3.36 9.56 -11.00
N ARG A 153 3.46 10.04 -9.76
CA ARG A 153 4.00 11.38 -9.44
C ARG A 153 4.43 11.46 -7.99
N ASP A 154 5.22 12.47 -7.72
CA ASP A 154 5.67 12.82 -6.39
C ASP A 154 4.50 13.31 -5.51
N GLY A 155 4.74 13.20 -4.21
CA GLY A 155 3.92 13.71 -3.12
C GLY A 155 4.78 13.83 -1.87
N ASP A 156 4.28 14.49 -0.83
CA ASP A 156 5.05 14.63 0.40
C ASP A 156 5.35 13.25 0.98
N ALA A 157 6.63 13.00 1.22
CA ALA A 157 7.08 11.72 1.74
C ALA A 157 6.55 11.54 3.16
N PHE A 158 5.96 10.37 3.44
CA PHE A 158 5.61 10.03 4.82
C PHE A 158 6.88 9.81 5.64
N ALA A 159 6.77 10.00 6.97
CA ALA A 159 7.87 9.77 7.90
C ALA A 159 8.58 8.44 7.64
N GLY A 160 9.91 8.48 7.47
CA GLY A 160 10.75 7.32 7.13
C GLY A 160 10.81 6.95 5.64
N GLY A 161 10.16 7.73 4.75
CA GLY A 161 10.17 7.52 3.30
C GLY A 161 11.09 8.45 2.49
N GLY A 162 11.56 9.55 3.10
CA GLY A 162 12.53 10.46 2.47
C GLY A 162 13.96 9.97 2.66
N VAL A 163 14.76 10.01 1.58
CA VAL A 163 16.22 10.03 1.70
C VAL A 163 16.67 11.47 1.94
N ALA A 164 17.75 11.65 2.70
CA ALA A 164 18.36 12.95 2.86
C ALA A 164 18.73 13.52 1.46
N SER A 165 18.33 14.75 1.24
CA SER A 165 18.71 15.60 0.11
C SER A 165 19.98 16.38 0.44
N ALA A 166 20.58 17.05 -0.55
CA ALA A 166 21.73 17.91 -0.30
C ALA A 166 21.43 19.02 0.71
N ASP A 167 20.19 19.52 0.73
CA ASP A 167 19.72 20.58 1.64
C ASP A 167 19.63 20.12 3.11
N ASP A 168 19.66 18.81 3.36
CA ASP A 168 19.69 18.24 4.72
C ASP A 168 21.09 18.21 5.33
N PHE A 169 22.13 18.60 4.58
CA PHE A 169 23.51 18.64 5.04
C PHE A 169 24.04 20.07 5.01
N ASP A 170 24.75 20.45 6.08
CA ASP A 170 25.49 21.72 6.10
C ASP A 170 26.62 21.70 5.05
N ASP A 171 26.87 22.84 4.40
CA ASP A 171 28.07 23.01 3.57
C ASP A 171 29.30 23.12 4.48
N ILE A 172 30.14 22.08 4.46
CA ILE A 172 31.36 21.99 5.26
C ILE A 172 32.64 22.31 4.47
N SER A 173 32.51 22.89 3.27
CA SER A 173 33.66 23.17 2.39
C SER A 173 34.67 24.17 2.98
N GLU A 174 34.27 25.05 3.90
CA GLU A 174 35.15 26.05 4.53
C GLU A 174 35.74 25.62 5.90
N GLY A 175 35.45 24.42 6.40
CA GLY A 175 35.82 23.98 7.76
C GLY A 175 36.74 22.75 7.86
N ALA A 176 37.19 22.20 6.74
CA ALA A 176 37.94 20.95 6.68
C ALA A 176 39.47 21.11 6.78
N ASP A 177 39.97 22.11 7.53
CA ASP A 177 41.39 22.20 7.85
C ASP A 177 41.71 21.40 9.13
N ALA A 178 42.69 20.50 9.00
CA ALA A 178 43.04 19.44 9.95
C ALA A 178 43.68 19.90 11.29
N GLU A 179 43.47 21.15 11.72
CA GLU A 179 44.18 21.72 12.88
C GLU A 179 43.39 21.69 14.21
N ALA A 180 42.17 21.12 14.25
CA ALA A 180 41.35 21.06 15.47
C ALA A 180 41.43 19.72 16.25
N LEU A 181 42.45 18.90 16.03
CA LEU A 181 42.74 17.71 16.84
C LEU A 181 44.13 17.81 17.47
N ILE A 182 44.25 18.67 18.49
CA ILE A 182 45.29 18.58 19.54
C ILE A 182 44.59 18.52 20.89
#